data_AF-A0A4R2JR99-F1
#
_entry.id   AF-A0A4R2JR99-F1
#
_cell.length_a   1.000
_cell.length_b   1.000
_cell.length_c   1.000
_cell.angle_alpha   90.00
_cell.angle_beta   90.00
_cell.angle_gamma   90.00
#
_symmetry.space_group_name_H-M   'P 1'
#
loop_
_entity.id
_entity.type
_entity.pdbx_description
1 polymer ?
#
loop_
_entity_poly.entity_id
_entity_poly.type
_entity_poly.pdbx_seq_one_letter_code
_entity_poly.pdbx_strand_id
1 'polypeptide(L)'
;MGLGRHFRRARNELTLPPESDTMTRHGLFRALTALAVTAGILTPAVANAEPSANPGHDPRVAGSVQGLAISTAPCDPAGPSAADGTMADELNPQLHNKMAGYMNAYHVSCARAMVQAVKARGFNQKAAAITIAAAIVESSLNNYTEEVDYDSLGLYQMRRSLWCASDTQGCLDPGRATNWFLDTMQQNVPSWNDMAIGEVCWRVENPRADLRYLYAIEADDAVVIANALWSGTSGGPRYPYASGRVVSGRSADGRLETFAAGADGVYHSWQTAVNGQWSAWRLEGGPRNAQLGIASNADGRLELFALSDSTFDHMWQTAPSGNWSGWENFGGGGYRVAVGNNADGRIEVLASNSSGVFHRWQTAVNGGWGNWEGTFGGPANARLAVENAPDGRLEVFALSDSTFQHLWQTAVNGGWSSWENFGGGGHDVTAGFNQDGRIEVFASGPNGVFHRWQTSPTSWSDWTGTGGPANSELVTSRSVDGRVEVFAINSSTASHAWQTRPNAAYADWETFGGGGSEIGAGNNADGRIEVFGTSNVGVHHKWQTGFATWSEWDWLNGTGPGIA
;
A
#
# COMPACT_ATOMS: atom_id res chain seq x y z
N MET A 1 46.11 -32.00 17.19
CA MET A 1 46.51 -33.07 18.13
C MET A 1 46.84 -32.43 19.47
N GLY A 2 46.44 -33.03 20.61
CA GLY A 2 46.67 -32.52 21.99
C GLY A 2 45.72 -31.37 22.38
N LEU A 3 44.82 -31.41 23.38
CA LEU A 3 44.86 -31.89 24.79
C LEU A 3 45.92 -31.15 25.63
N GLY A 4 45.63 -30.54 26.79
CA GLY A 4 44.37 -30.30 27.51
C GLY A 4 44.60 -30.02 29.02
N ARG A 5 43.52 -29.78 29.80
CA ARG A 5 43.46 -29.61 31.30
C ARG A 5 43.88 -28.21 31.82
N HIS A 6 43.01 -27.42 32.45
CA HIS A 6 42.20 -27.53 33.70
C HIS A 6 42.92 -27.08 34.98
N PHE A 7 42.34 -26.09 35.67
CA PHE A 7 42.37 -25.97 37.13
C PHE A 7 40.99 -25.54 37.69
N ARG A 8 40.68 -25.99 38.92
CA ARG A 8 39.47 -25.68 39.71
C ARG A 8 39.70 -24.38 40.52
N ARG A 9 38.82 -23.72 41.29
CA ARG A 9 37.64 -24.02 42.17
C ARG A 9 37.04 -22.61 42.55
N ALA A 10 35.87 -22.35 43.15
CA ALA A 10 34.66 -23.11 43.56
C ALA A 10 33.50 -22.12 43.90
N ARG A 11 32.24 -22.61 44.01
CA ARG A 11 31.11 -22.22 44.92
C ARG A 11 30.84 -20.74 45.23
N ASN A 12 29.60 -20.27 45.09
CA ASN A 12 28.49 -20.65 45.99
C ASN A 12 27.11 -20.78 45.32
N GLU A 13 26.21 -21.48 46.01
CA GLU A 13 24.86 -21.87 45.59
C GLU A 13 23.79 -20.89 46.07
N LEU A 14 22.65 -20.85 45.38
CA LEU A 14 21.33 -20.69 46.01
C LEU A 14 20.26 -21.40 45.17
N THR A 15 19.37 -22.09 45.86
CA THR A 15 18.56 -23.21 45.34
C THR A 15 17.08 -22.86 45.17
N LEU A 16 16.43 -23.46 44.18
CA LEU A 16 14.97 -23.69 44.18
C LEU A 16 14.67 -25.14 43.78
N PRO A 17 13.66 -25.80 44.41
CA PRO A 17 13.30 -27.21 44.16
C PRO A 17 12.33 -27.37 42.97
N PRO A 18 12.10 -28.61 42.48
CA PRO A 18 11.34 -28.87 41.26
C PRO A 18 9.86 -29.19 41.52
N GLU A 19 9.02 -28.95 40.51
CA GLU A 19 7.69 -29.57 40.41
C GLU A 19 7.60 -30.47 39.17
N SER A 20 7.25 -31.72 39.43
CA SER A 20 6.66 -32.62 38.45
C SER A 20 5.82 -33.64 39.21
N ASP A 21 4.49 -33.59 39.09
CA ASP A 21 3.75 -34.83 38.83
C ASP A 21 2.37 -34.58 38.21
N THR A 22 1.78 -35.69 37.78
CA THR A 22 0.61 -35.84 36.93
C THR A 22 -0.73 -35.87 37.68
N MET A 23 -1.83 -35.69 36.93
CA MET A 23 -2.92 -36.69 36.75
C MET A 23 -4.40 -36.22 36.97
N THR A 24 -5.26 -36.61 36.01
CA THR A 24 -6.71 -36.96 36.12
C THR A 24 -7.83 -35.96 36.51
N ARG A 25 -8.58 -35.50 35.48
CA ARG A 25 -9.95 -35.91 35.05
C ARG A 25 -11.08 -36.21 36.09
N HIS A 26 -12.28 -35.68 35.80
CA HIS A 26 -13.63 -35.83 36.45
C HIS A 26 -13.87 -34.94 37.70
N GLY A 27 -15.07 -34.40 38.00
CA GLY A 27 -16.36 -34.38 37.29
C GLY A 27 -17.56 -34.00 38.20
N LEU A 28 -18.72 -33.69 37.61
CA LEU A 28 -20.10 -33.57 38.19
C LEU A 28 -20.62 -32.30 38.93
N PHE A 29 -21.55 -31.62 38.23
CA PHE A 29 -22.98 -31.35 38.58
C PHE A 29 -23.42 -30.65 39.89
N ARG A 30 -24.21 -29.55 39.71
CA ARG A 30 -25.59 -29.25 40.22
C ARG A 30 -25.80 -27.71 40.32
N ALA A 31 -26.98 -27.11 40.19
CA ALA A 31 -28.24 -27.50 39.55
C ALA A 31 -29.17 -26.27 39.31
N LEU A 32 -29.81 -26.24 38.15
CA LEU A 32 -31.15 -25.70 37.82
C LEU A 32 -31.97 -24.92 38.88
N THR A 33 -32.54 -23.80 38.43
CA THR A 33 -33.91 -23.36 38.79
C THR A 33 -34.60 -22.84 37.51
N ALA A 34 -35.91 -22.99 37.38
CA ALA A 34 -36.65 -22.87 36.10
C ALA A 34 -37.83 -21.88 36.16
N LEU A 35 -38.59 -21.82 35.06
CA LEU A 35 -39.76 -20.97 34.73
C LEU A 35 -39.43 -19.54 34.24
N ALA A 36 -40.13 -18.96 33.26
CA ALA A 36 -41.19 -19.50 32.38
C ALA A 36 -41.18 -18.81 31.01
N VAL A 37 -41.71 -19.48 29.98
CA VAL A 37 -41.93 -18.90 28.64
C VAL A 37 -43.35 -18.37 28.55
N THR A 38 -43.50 -17.07 28.29
CA THR A 38 -44.74 -16.45 27.80
C THR A 38 -44.45 -15.72 26.50
N ALA A 39 -45.11 -16.15 25.43
CA ALA A 39 -45.00 -15.48 24.13
C ALA A 39 -45.72 -14.12 24.18
N GLY A 40 -45.01 -13.05 23.80
CA GLY A 40 -45.55 -11.71 23.62
C GLY A 40 -44.91 -11.06 22.42
N ILE A 41 -45.71 -10.70 21.42
CA ILE A 41 -45.25 -9.95 20.25
C ILE A 41 -44.98 -8.52 20.71
N LEU A 42 -43.72 -8.11 20.75
CA LEU A 42 -43.28 -6.75 21.03
C LEU A 42 -42.24 -6.32 20.00
N THR A 43 -42.59 -5.31 19.21
CA THR A 43 -41.66 -4.57 18.36
C THR A 43 -40.69 -3.78 19.24
N PRO A 44 -39.36 -3.93 19.11
CA PRO A 44 -38.43 -3.00 19.73
C PRO A 44 -38.48 -1.68 18.97
N ALA A 45 -39.00 -0.64 19.60
CA ALA A 45 -38.70 0.72 19.18
C ALA A 45 -37.20 0.96 19.36
N VAL A 46 -36.56 1.62 18.39
CA VAL A 46 -35.15 2.01 18.50
C VAL A 46 -35.04 3.10 19.57
N ALA A 47 -34.69 2.70 20.78
CA ALA A 47 -34.31 3.63 21.84
C ALA A 47 -32.88 4.07 21.59
N ASN A 48 -32.68 5.36 21.31
CA ASN A 48 -31.34 5.94 21.22
C ASN A 48 -30.62 5.75 22.56
N ALA A 49 -29.54 4.98 22.58
CA ALA A 49 -28.64 4.93 23.71
C ALA A 49 -27.88 6.26 23.78
N GLU A 50 -28.05 7.01 24.87
CA GLU A 50 -27.19 8.15 25.16
C GLU A 50 -25.74 7.67 25.40
N PRO A 51 -24.71 8.41 24.96
CA PRO A 51 -23.32 8.03 25.19
C PRO A 51 -22.99 7.92 26.69
N SER A 52 -22.46 6.77 27.09
CA SER A 52 -21.99 6.53 28.46
C SER A 52 -20.95 7.58 28.87
N ALA A 53 -21.13 8.17 30.06
CA ALA A 53 -20.25 9.22 30.57
C ALA A 53 -18.79 8.77 30.72
N ASN A 54 -17.89 9.68 30.37
CA ASN A 54 -16.43 9.50 30.46
C ASN A 54 -15.96 9.34 31.93
N PRO A 55 -14.98 8.47 32.23
CA PRO A 55 -14.46 8.36 33.60
C PRO A 55 -13.64 9.58 34.03
N GLY A 56 -14.18 10.35 34.98
CA GLY A 56 -13.41 11.01 36.05
C GLY A 56 -12.31 12.01 35.66
N HIS A 57 -12.70 13.22 35.29
CA HIS A 57 -11.81 14.40 35.29
C HIS A 57 -11.37 14.74 36.74
N ASP A 58 -10.06 14.94 37.00
CA ASP A 58 -9.58 15.53 38.28
C ASP A 58 -9.64 17.07 38.21
N PRO A 59 -10.55 17.73 38.94
CA PRO A 59 -10.73 19.18 38.84
C PRO A 59 -9.59 20.00 39.46
N ARG A 60 -8.57 19.38 40.09
CA ARG A 60 -7.46 20.10 40.73
C ARG A 60 -6.27 20.40 39.80
N VAL A 61 -6.28 19.88 38.57
CA VAL A 61 -5.37 20.31 37.49
C VAL A 61 -6.04 21.33 36.56
N ALA A 62 -7.36 21.48 36.63
CA ALA A 62 -8.14 22.45 35.86
C ALA A 62 -8.09 23.87 36.44
N GLY A 63 -6.90 24.49 36.40
CA GLY A 63 -6.76 25.94 36.58
C GLY A 63 -7.42 26.67 35.41
N SER A 64 -8.39 27.54 35.70
CA SER A 64 -9.22 28.18 34.69
C SER A 64 -8.44 29.12 33.76
N VAL A 65 -8.21 28.68 32.53
CA VAL A 65 -8.10 29.54 31.35
C VAL A 65 -9.01 28.94 30.29
N GLN A 66 -9.82 29.76 29.61
CA GLN A 66 -10.29 29.39 28.27
C GLN A 66 -9.03 29.38 27.39
N GLY A 67 -8.37 28.23 27.30
CA GLY A 67 -7.07 28.11 26.62
C GLY A 67 -7.21 28.65 25.20
N LEU A 68 -6.52 29.75 24.92
CA LEU A 68 -6.50 30.38 23.60
C LEU A 68 -6.05 29.32 22.60
N ALA A 69 -6.94 28.95 21.68
CA ALA A 69 -6.57 28.11 20.56
C ALA A 69 -5.65 28.95 19.67
N ILE A 70 -4.34 28.73 19.80
CA ILE A 70 -3.29 29.41 19.06
C ILE A 70 -3.61 29.26 17.57
N SER A 71 -3.78 30.39 16.86
CA SER A 71 -4.19 30.36 15.46
C SER A 71 -3.19 29.59 14.60
N THR A 72 -3.70 28.85 13.61
CA THR A 72 -2.93 27.97 12.73
C THR A 72 -3.13 28.31 11.25
N ALA A 73 -2.06 28.25 10.47
CA ALA A 73 -2.11 28.32 9.01
C ALA A 73 -2.39 26.93 8.40
N PRO A 74 -3.05 26.86 7.23
CA PRO A 74 -3.08 25.64 6.42
C PRO A 74 -1.66 25.16 6.10
N CYS A 75 -1.43 23.86 6.15
CA CYS A 75 -0.15 23.27 5.75
C CYS A 75 -0.09 22.91 4.25
N ASP A 76 -1.24 22.75 3.63
CA ASP A 76 -1.45 22.59 2.19
C ASP A 76 -2.32 23.77 1.72
N PRO A 77 -2.00 24.47 0.62
CA PRO A 77 -2.87 25.49 0.04
C PRO A 77 -4.28 25.01 -0.31
N ALA A 78 -4.47 23.71 -0.60
CA ALA A 78 -5.77 23.07 -0.80
C ALA A 78 -6.47 22.69 0.51
N GLY A 79 -5.78 22.78 1.64
CA GLY A 79 -6.26 22.36 2.96
C GLY A 79 -6.26 20.84 3.17
N PRO A 80 -6.83 20.38 4.30
CA PRO A 80 -6.98 18.96 4.59
C PRO A 80 -7.96 18.26 3.64
N SER A 81 -7.58 17.08 3.16
CA SER A 81 -8.43 16.22 2.33
C SER A 81 -9.20 15.17 3.13
N ALA A 82 -10.18 14.51 2.51
CA ALA A 82 -10.86 13.36 3.11
C ALA A 82 -9.90 12.18 3.38
N ALA A 83 -8.90 11.98 2.51
CA ALA A 83 -7.86 10.98 2.70
C ALA A 83 -6.96 11.31 3.91
N ASP A 84 -6.65 12.60 4.14
CA ASP A 84 -5.94 13.03 5.35
C ASP A 84 -6.76 12.70 6.62
N GLY A 85 -8.10 12.77 6.54
CA GLY A 85 -9.01 12.35 7.61
C GLY A 85 -8.98 10.85 7.88
N THR A 86 -9.14 10.01 6.85
CA THR A 86 -9.10 8.54 7.01
C THR A 86 -7.73 8.07 7.52
N MET A 87 -6.64 8.64 7.00
CA MET A 87 -5.28 8.39 7.48
C MET A 87 -5.12 8.78 8.95
N ALA A 88 -5.78 9.82 9.44
CA ALA A 88 -5.76 10.17 10.86
C ALA A 88 -6.46 9.11 11.73
N ASP A 89 -7.62 8.63 11.29
CA ASP A 89 -8.38 7.56 11.97
C ASP A 89 -7.59 6.24 12.01
N GLU A 90 -6.83 5.92 10.95
CA GLU A 90 -5.93 4.76 10.90
C GLU A 90 -4.68 4.93 11.77
N LEU A 91 -4.09 6.13 11.83
CA LEU A 91 -2.90 6.41 12.64
C LEU A 91 -3.22 6.43 14.14
N ASN A 92 -4.31 7.07 14.57
CA ASN A 92 -4.66 7.25 15.98
C ASN A 92 -4.54 5.99 16.88
N PRO A 93 -5.01 4.79 16.49
CA PRO A 93 -4.85 3.57 17.30
C PRO A 93 -3.44 2.95 17.26
N GLN A 94 -2.56 3.39 16.36
CA GLN A 94 -1.17 2.90 16.22
C GLN A 94 -0.16 3.74 17.01
N LEU A 95 -0.51 4.97 17.35
CA LEU A 95 0.35 5.90 18.09
C LEU A 95 0.25 5.65 19.60
N HIS A 96 1.31 5.98 20.33
CA HIS A 96 1.43 5.70 21.77
C HIS A 96 1.74 6.94 22.62
N ASN A 97 2.13 8.04 21.99
CA ASN A 97 2.66 9.24 22.63
C ASN A 97 1.76 10.47 22.34
N LYS A 98 2.34 11.67 22.16
CA LYS A 98 1.61 12.95 22.21
C LYS A 98 0.49 13.08 21.18
N MET A 99 0.60 12.40 20.04
CA MET A 99 -0.40 12.45 18.96
C MET A 99 -1.44 11.31 19.00
N ALA A 100 -1.33 10.36 19.95
CA ALA A 100 -2.26 9.24 20.05
C ALA A 100 -3.69 9.67 20.41
N GLY A 101 -4.64 9.41 19.53
CA GLY A 101 -6.02 9.91 19.64
C GLY A 101 -6.18 11.41 19.33
N TYR A 102 -5.11 12.10 18.92
CA TYR A 102 -5.11 13.52 18.60
C TYR A 102 -4.87 13.82 17.12
N MET A 103 -4.43 12.84 16.31
CA MET A 103 -4.34 13.01 14.86
C MET A 103 -5.72 13.33 14.28
N ASN A 104 -5.75 14.26 13.34
CA ASN A 104 -6.91 14.58 12.52
C ASN A 104 -6.43 14.98 11.11
N ALA A 105 -7.36 15.24 10.19
CA ALA A 105 -7.04 15.61 8.81
C ALA A 105 -6.06 16.79 8.69
N TYR A 106 -6.13 17.77 9.61
CA TYR A 106 -5.20 18.89 9.61
C TYR A 106 -3.77 18.47 9.97
N HIS A 107 -3.58 17.71 11.07
CA HIS A 107 -2.25 17.21 11.46
C HIS A 107 -1.64 16.30 10.40
N VAL A 108 -2.45 15.46 9.75
CA VAL A 108 -2.01 14.62 8.64
C VAL A 108 -1.61 15.47 7.43
N SER A 109 -2.38 16.51 7.08
CA SER A 109 -2.01 17.44 6.00
C SER A 109 -0.65 18.13 6.24
N CYS A 110 -0.33 18.43 7.50
CA CYS A 110 0.96 19.01 7.90
C CYS A 110 2.11 18.01 7.76
N ALA A 111 1.97 16.82 8.34
CA ALA A 111 2.96 15.75 8.17
C ALA A 111 3.14 15.36 6.68
N ARG A 112 2.06 15.39 5.89
CA ARG A 112 2.08 15.14 4.44
C ARG A 112 2.91 16.19 3.69
N ALA A 113 2.73 17.47 4.00
CA ALA A 113 3.52 18.55 3.40
C ALA A 113 5.02 18.41 3.73
N MET A 114 5.36 18.02 4.97
CA MET A 114 6.74 17.75 5.39
C MET A 114 7.34 16.56 4.62
N VAL A 115 6.62 15.44 4.52
CA VAL A 115 7.04 14.25 3.74
C VAL A 115 7.29 14.60 2.27
N GLN A 116 6.42 15.40 1.65
CA GLN A 116 6.61 15.85 0.27
C GLN A 116 7.88 16.70 0.09
N ALA A 117 8.20 17.60 1.04
CA ALA A 117 9.42 18.39 1.00
C ALA A 117 10.69 17.52 1.15
N VAL A 118 10.67 16.55 2.07
CA VAL A 118 11.75 15.56 2.25
C VAL A 118 11.99 14.76 0.95
N LYS A 119 10.92 14.28 0.32
CA LYS A 119 10.97 13.59 -0.99
C LYS A 119 11.52 14.47 -2.10
N ALA A 120 11.03 15.70 -2.23
CA ALA A 120 11.46 16.66 -3.25
C ALA A 120 12.96 16.99 -3.18
N ARG A 121 13.59 16.79 -2.01
CA ARG A 121 15.03 16.97 -1.80
C ARG A 121 15.86 15.68 -1.87
N GLY A 122 15.26 14.55 -2.22
CA GLY A 122 15.97 13.28 -2.40
C GLY A 122 16.45 12.62 -1.09
N PHE A 123 15.89 13.01 0.05
CA PHE A 123 16.14 12.34 1.32
C PHE A 123 15.30 11.06 1.44
N ASN A 124 15.58 10.26 2.47
CA ASN A 124 14.88 9.01 2.75
C ASN A 124 13.77 9.16 3.81
N GLN A 125 13.01 8.08 3.99
CA GLN A 125 11.92 7.94 4.95
C GLN A 125 12.33 8.25 6.41
N LYS A 126 13.59 7.98 6.80
CA LYS A 126 14.12 8.33 8.12
C LYS A 126 14.23 9.83 8.33
N ALA A 127 14.61 10.60 7.29
CA ALA A 127 14.61 12.06 7.38
C ALA A 127 13.19 12.62 7.59
N ALA A 128 12.16 12.00 6.99
CA ALA A 128 10.77 12.36 7.27
C ALA A 128 10.37 12.08 8.72
N ALA A 129 10.72 10.92 9.26
CA ALA A 129 10.49 10.61 10.67
C ALA A 129 11.22 11.61 11.62
N ILE A 130 12.44 12.04 11.28
CA ILE A 130 13.17 13.07 12.04
C ILE A 130 12.45 14.43 12.01
N THR A 131 11.98 14.87 10.84
CA THR A 131 11.22 16.13 10.73
C THR A 131 9.89 16.07 11.49
N ILE A 132 9.19 14.93 11.42
CA ILE A 132 7.91 14.71 12.11
C ILE A 132 8.11 14.67 13.63
N ALA A 133 9.13 13.96 14.14
CA ALA A 133 9.44 13.92 15.57
C ALA A 133 9.73 15.31 16.15
N ALA A 134 10.46 16.16 15.41
CA ALA A 134 10.68 17.56 15.79
C ALA A 134 9.35 18.33 15.87
N ALA A 135 8.56 18.35 14.79
CA ALA A 135 7.31 19.10 14.76
C ALA A 135 6.24 18.58 15.76
N ILE A 136 6.24 17.30 16.13
CA ILE A 136 5.39 16.79 17.21
C ILE A 136 5.80 17.42 18.55
N VAL A 137 7.09 17.47 18.88
CA VAL A 137 7.57 18.09 20.12
C VAL A 137 7.27 19.59 20.11
N GLU A 138 7.72 20.32 19.09
CA GLU A 138 7.67 21.78 19.02
C GLU A 138 6.23 22.33 18.94
N SER A 139 5.37 21.73 18.10
CA SER A 139 4.04 22.29 17.84
C SER A 139 2.88 21.28 17.97
N SER A 140 3.15 19.99 18.18
CA SER A 140 2.13 18.94 18.05
C SER A 140 1.53 18.89 16.63
N LEU A 141 2.39 19.09 15.61
CA LEU A 141 2.03 19.20 14.19
C LEU A 141 1.09 20.37 13.86
N ASN A 142 1.15 21.47 14.60
CA ASN A 142 0.35 22.68 14.34
C ASN A 142 1.20 23.81 13.73
N ASN A 143 0.77 24.35 12.60
CA ASN A 143 1.48 25.44 11.92
C ASN A 143 1.08 26.80 12.52
N TYR A 144 1.53 27.08 13.75
CA TYR A 144 1.11 28.25 14.52
C TYR A 144 1.48 29.58 13.85
N THR A 145 0.50 30.48 13.71
CA THR A 145 0.64 31.84 13.15
C THR A 145 0.85 32.92 14.21
N GLU A 146 0.71 32.58 15.49
CA GLU A 146 0.99 33.45 16.62
C GLU A 146 2.36 33.11 17.21
N GLU A 147 3.10 34.12 17.67
CA GLU A 147 4.42 33.96 18.28
C GLU A 147 4.25 33.32 19.68
N VAL A 148 4.57 32.03 19.83
CA VAL A 148 4.23 31.24 21.06
C VAL A 148 5.36 31.26 22.10
N ASP A 149 6.59 30.92 21.70
CA ASP A 149 7.79 31.10 22.51
C ASP A 149 8.67 32.19 21.89
N TYR A 150 8.87 33.29 22.60
CA TYR A 150 9.44 34.54 22.08
C TYR A 150 8.79 35.05 20.79
N ASP A 151 9.41 34.78 19.65
CA ASP A 151 9.06 35.20 18.29
C ASP A 151 8.97 33.99 17.34
N SER A 152 8.77 32.78 17.89
CA SER A 152 8.74 31.52 17.16
C SER A 152 7.41 31.24 16.48
N LEU A 153 7.48 30.76 15.24
CA LEU A 153 6.32 30.47 14.38
C LEU A 153 6.41 29.10 13.71
N GLY A 154 5.25 28.59 13.26
CA GLY A 154 5.13 27.42 12.41
C GLY A 154 5.45 26.08 13.06
N LEU A 155 5.51 25.04 12.24
CA LEU A 155 5.59 23.63 12.66
C LEU A 155 6.78 23.28 13.57
N TYR A 156 7.94 23.92 13.33
CA TYR A 156 9.19 23.72 14.07
C TYR A 156 9.48 24.83 15.07
N GLN A 157 8.51 25.72 15.36
CA GLN A 157 8.69 26.87 16.26
C GLN A 157 9.96 27.68 15.95
N MET A 158 10.15 28.02 14.67
CA MET A 158 11.33 28.73 14.19
C MET A 158 11.26 30.21 14.58
N ARG A 159 12.28 30.73 15.28
CA ARG A 159 12.37 32.14 15.67
C ARG A 159 12.37 33.04 14.45
N ARG A 160 11.34 33.89 14.31
CA ARG A 160 11.14 34.75 13.14
C ARG A 160 12.33 35.66 12.89
N SER A 161 12.89 36.27 13.93
CA SER A 161 14.06 37.16 13.86
C SER A 161 15.35 36.51 13.34
N LEU A 162 15.46 35.17 13.39
CA LEU A 162 16.64 34.44 12.93
C LEU A 162 16.44 33.82 11.54
N TRP A 163 15.28 33.21 11.28
CA TRP A 163 15.07 32.36 10.11
C TRP A 163 14.24 33.00 9.00
N CYS A 164 13.32 33.92 9.34
CA CYS A 164 12.37 34.48 8.39
C CYS A 164 12.10 35.98 8.62
N ALA A 165 13.12 36.72 9.06
CA ALA A 165 12.99 38.10 9.54
C ALA A 165 12.48 39.10 8.48
N SER A 166 12.76 38.83 7.20
CA SER A 166 12.32 39.62 6.05
C SER A 166 11.06 39.08 5.37
N ASP A 167 10.58 37.90 5.76
CA ASP A 167 9.52 37.16 5.07
C ASP A 167 8.88 36.13 6.02
N THR A 168 7.99 36.60 6.90
CA THR A 168 7.30 35.77 7.90
C THR A 168 6.61 34.54 7.31
N GLN A 169 6.13 34.64 6.06
CA GLN A 169 5.48 33.53 5.38
C GLN A 169 6.43 32.34 5.18
N GLY A 170 7.75 32.59 5.12
CA GLY A 170 8.75 31.53 5.04
C GLY A 170 8.78 30.57 6.24
N CYS A 171 8.46 31.03 7.45
CA CYS A 171 8.31 30.15 8.62
C CYS A 171 6.95 29.44 8.66
N LEU A 172 5.93 29.96 7.96
CA LEU A 172 4.59 29.41 7.89
C LEU A 172 4.35 28.50 6.68
N ASP A 173 5.30 28.44 5.74
CA ASP A 173 5.30 27.49 4.62
C ASP A 173 5.98 26.17 5.07
N PRO A 174 5.24 25.05 5.19
CA PRO A 174 5.82 23.81 5.70
C PRO A 174 6.95 23.27 4.82
N GLY A 175 6.90 23.49 3.51
CA GLY A 175 7.93 23.00 2.60
C GLY A 175 9.26 23.71 2.82
N ARG A 176 9.22 25.04 2.93
CA ARG A 176 10.39 25.88 3.19
C ARG A 176 10.93 25.72 4.61
N ALA A 177 10.07 25.67 5.62
CA ALA A 177 10.47 25.39 7.00
C ALA A 177 11.15 23.99 7.11
N THR A 178 10.59 22.97 6.46
CA THR A 178 11.19 21.63 6.39
C THR A 178 12.53 21.64 5.65
N ASN A 179 12.67 22.42 4.57
CA ASN A 179 13.94 22.55 3.87
C ASN A 179 15.02 23.20 4.76
N TRP A 180 14.69 24.20 5.56
CA TRP A 180 15.63 24.80 6.53
C TRP A 180 16.02 23.84 7.65
N PHE A 181 15.07 23.03 8.16
CA PHE A 181 15.38 21.96 9.10
C PHE A 181 16.37 20.95 8.47
N LEU A 182 16.12 20.50 7.24
CA LEU A 182 16.97 19.55 6.52
C LEU A 182 18.37 20.11 6.21
N ASP A 183 18.48 21.39 5.83
CA ASP A 183 19.77 22.06 5.63
C ASP A 183 20.56 22.16 6.94
N THR A 184 19.88 22.46 8.04
CA THR A 184 20.49 22.52 9.39
C THR A 184 20.93 21.13 9.86
N MET A 185 20.13 20.09 9.58
CA MET A 185 20.47 18.69 9.82
C MET A 185 21.72 18.26 9.05
N GLN A 186 21.82 18.59 7.76
CA GLN A 186 23.01 18.26 6.97
C GLN A 186 24.27 18.98 7.45
N GLN A 187 24.16 20.25 7.86
CA GLN A 187 25.28 21.06 8.32
C GLN A 187 25.78 20.65 9.71
N ASN A 188 24.87 20.51 10.68
CA ASN A 188 25.21 20.27 12.09
C ASN A 188 25.33 18.77 12.42
N VAL A 189 24.72 17.91 11.60
CA VAL A 189 24.61 16.47 11.86
C VAL A 189 24.90 15.63 10.59
N PRO A 190 26.12 15.66 10.01
CA PRO A 190 26.42 14.91 8.78
C PRO A 190 26.14 13.40 8.87
N SER A 191 26.22 12.81 10.07
CA SER A 191 25.94 11.39 10.36
C SER A 191 24.47 11.11 10.74
N TRP A 192 23.52 12.02 10.45
CA TRP A 192 22.11 11.91 10.86
C TRP A 192 21.47 10.54 10.53
N ASN A 193 21.83 9.96 9.38
CA ASN A 193 21.25 8.72 8.91
C ASN A 193 21.63 7.50 9.77
N ASP A 194 22.72 7.57 10.52
CA ASP A 194 23.24 6.48 11.37
C ASP A 194 22.93 6.69 12.87
N MET A 195 22.32 7.82 13.26
CA MET A 195 22.01 8.14 14.65
C MET A 195 20.54 7.89 15.01
N ALA A 196 20.23 7.86 16.32
CA ALA A 196 18.85 7.81 16.82
C ALA A 196 18.09 9.09 16.47
N ILE A 197 16.80 8.98 16.13
CA ILE A 197 15.97 10.10 15.64
C ILE A 197 15.99 11.28 16.62
N GLY A 198 15.66 11.05 17.89
CA GLY A 198 15.63 12.12 18.89
C GLY A 198 16.99 12.80 19.15
N GLU A 199 18.10 12.10 18.91
CA GLU A 199 19.45 12.68 18.98
C GLU A 199 19.75 13.60 17.78
N VAL A 200 19.18 13.30 16.60
CA VAL A 200 19.24 14.20 15.44
C VAL A 200 18.41 15.44 15.72
N CYS A 201 17.13 15.29 16.11
CA CYS A 201 16.24 16.40 16.41
C CYS A 201 16.84 17.36 17.45
N TRP A 202 17.36 16.83 18.57
CA TRP A 202 17.99 17.65 19.60
C TRP A 202 19.21 18.45 19.09
N ARG A 203 19.97 17.94 18.12
CA ARG A 203 21.12 18.65 17.53
C ARG A 203 20.74 19.68 16.46
N VAL A 204 19.56 19.52 15.85
CA VAL A 204 19.02 20.48 14.88
C VAL A 204 18.38 21.65 15.60
N GLU A 205 17.44 21.38 16.51
CA GLU A 205 16.71 22.40 17.27
C GLU A 205 17.54 23.01 18.40
N ASN A 206 18.54 22.26 18.92
CA ASN A 206 19.45 22.69 19.97
C ASN A 206 18.76 23.30 21.22
N PRO A 207 17.69 22.70 21.79
CA PRO A 207 17.05 23.21 22.98
C PRO A 207 17.91 22.93 24.22
N ARG A 208 17.45 23.45 25.37
CA ARG A 208 18.09 23.23 26.68
C ARG A 208 18.31 21.73 26.95
N ALA A 209 19.46 21.38 27.51
CA ALA A 209 19.91 19.99 27.63
C ALA A 209 18.96 19.08 28.45
N ASP A 210 18.17 19.65 29.35
CA ASP A 210 17.12 18.96 30.11
C ASP A 210 15.92 18.53 29.27
N LEU A 211 15.73 19.09 28.06
CA LEU A 211 14.65 18.77 27.14
C LEU A 211 15.02 17.72 26.08
N ARG A 212 16.30 17.30 26.02
CA ARG A 212 16.85 16.39 24.98
C ARG A 212 16.09 15.08 24.80
N TYR A 213 15.45 14.57 25.86
CA TYR A 213 14.74 13.29 25.81
C TYR A 213 13.37 13.37 25.13
N LEU A 214 12.78 14.56 24.94
CA LEU A 214 11.42 14.72 24.41
C LEU A 214 11.29 14.19 22.98
N TYR A 215 12.23 14.50 22.08
CA TYR A 215 12.21 13.97 20.71
C TYR A 215 12.44 12.46 20.63
N ALA A 216 13.02 11.85 21.68
CA ALA A 216 13.22 10.40 21.73
C ALA A 216 11.94 9.66 22.13
N ILE A 217 11.00 10.32 22.82
CA ILE A 217 9.67 9.78 23.14
C ILE A 217 8.83 9.68 21.86
N GLU A 218 8.79 10.76 21.08
CA GLU A 218 7.96 10.84 19.86
C GLU A 218 8.57 10.12 18.64
N ALA A 219 9.77 9.54 18.77
CA ALA A 219 10.53 9.00 17.64
C ALA A 219 9.83 7.82 16.94
N ASP A 220 9.26 6.88 17.70
CA ASP A 220 8.62 5.68 17.14
C ASP A 220 7.26 6.04 16.49
N ASP A 221 6.46 6.87 17.15
CA ASP A 221 5.22 7.45 16.60
C ASP A 221 5.48 8.22 15.29
N ALA A 222 6.55 9.03 15.26
CA ALA A 222 6.96 9.76 14.06
C ALA A 222 7.39 8.85 12.91
N VAL A 223 7.98 7.67 13.19
CA VAL A 223 8.25 6.64 12.18
C VAL A 223 6.93 6.08 11.63
N VAL A 224 5.94 5.76 12.48
CA VAL A 224 4.63 5.27 12.02
C VAL A 224 3.96 6.28 11.08
N ILE A 225 3.89 7.56 11.47
CA ILE A 225 3.30 8.64 10.66
C ILE A 225 4.10 8.83 9.36
N ALA A 226 5.43 8.88 9.43
CA ALA A 226 6.29 9.02 8.25
C ALA A 226 6.07 7.87 7.26
N ASN A 227 5.97 6.63 7.74
CA ASN A 227 5.85 5.43 6.90
C ASN A 227 4.53 5.43 6.11
N ALA A 228 3.40 5.69 6.78
CA ALA A 228 2.08 5.71 6.16
C ALA A 228 1.94 6.85 5.13
N LEU A 229 2.60 7.98 5.37
CA LEU A 229 2.62 9.10 4.43
C LEU A 229 3.65 8.92 3.31
N TRP A 230 4.73 8.17 3.52
CA TRP A 230 5.75 7.88 2.52
C TRP A 230 5.22 6.98 1.40
N SER A 231 4.26 6.09 1.69
CA SER A 231 3.55 5.29 0.69
C SER A 231 2.44 6.08 -0.02
N GLY A 232 1.64 6.88 0.71
CA GLY A 232 0.50 7.63 0.16
C GLY A 232 0.83 8.86 -0.70
N THR A 233 2.04 9.43 -0.58
CA THR A 233 2.42 10.65 -1.32
C THR A 233 2.99 10.34 -2.71
N SER A 234 2.11 10.36 -3.73
CA SER A 234 2.43 10.00 -5.12
C SER A 234 3.26 11.05 -5.87
N GLY A 235 4.57 11.00 -5.68
CA GLY A 235 5.58 11.56 -6.60
C GLY A 235 6.64 10.54 -7.05
N GLY A 236 6.45 9.26 -6.69
CA GLY A 236 7.34 8.15 -7.07
C GLY A 236 6.92 7.47 -8.37
N PRO A 237 7.55 6.34 -8.73
CA PRO A 237 7.19 5.53 -9.90
C PRO A 237 5.70 5.17 -9.90
N ARG A 238 5.09 5.17 -11.09
CA ARG A 238 3.74 4.64 -11.28
C ARG A 238 3.85 3.14 -11.50
N TYR A 239 3.75 2.40 -10.41
CA TYR A 239 3.75 0.94 -10.45
C TYR A 239 2.53 0.42 -11.25
N PRO A 240 2.66 -0.69 -11.98
CA PRO A 240 1.58 -1.27 -12.78
C PRO A 240 0.35 -1.65 -11.94
N TYR A 241 -0.82 -1.60 -12.55
CA TYR A 241 -1.99 -2.28 -12.00
C TYR A 241 -1.94 -3.77 -12.38
N ALA A 242 -2.49 -4.62 -11.51
CA ALA A 242 -2.66 -6.04 -11.82
C ALA A 242 -3.48 -6.22 -13.11
N SER A 243 -3.07 -7.18 -13.95
CA SER A 243 -3.79 -7.62 -15.15
C SER A 243 -4.44 -8.98 -14.90
N GLY A 244 -5.53 -9.28 -15.61
CA GLY A 244 -6.34 -10.48 -15.39
C GLY A 244 -7.75 -10.30 -15.96
N ARG A 245 -8.71 -11.16 -15.60
CA ARG A 245 -10.11 -10.98 -16.07
C ARG A 245 -10.97 -10.07 -15.20
N VAL A 246 -10.46 -9.68 -14.03
CA VAL A 246 -10.93 -8.54 -13.24
C VAL A 246 -9.74 -7.64 -12.93
N VAL A 247 -9.89 -6.33 -13.18
CA VAL A 247 -8.83 -5.34 -12.94
C VAL A 247 -9.43 -4.09 -12.31
N SER A 248 -8.67 -3.42 -11.44
CA SER A 248 -9.13 -2.23 -10.72
C SER A 248 -8.08 -1.11 -10.82
N GLY A 249 -8.45 0.01 -11.43
CA GLY A 249 -7.64 1.21 -11.53
C GLY A 249 -8.13 2.32 -10.59
N ARG A 250 -7.24 3.21 -10.13
CA ARG A 250 -7.66 4.39 -9.34
C ARG A 250 -7.71 5.62 -10.24
N SER A 251 -8.89 6.22 -10.36
CA SER A 251 -9.11 7.48 -11.06
C SER A 251 -8.36 8.63 -10.38
N ALA A 252 -8.12 9.71 -11.13
CA ALA A 252 -7.36 10.87 -10.65
C ALA A 252 -8.04 11.59 -9.45
N ASP A 253 -9.34 11.41 -9.27
CA ASP A 253 -10.11 11.88 -8.11
C ASP A 253 -10.02 10.97 -6.87
N GLY A 254 -9.31 9.82 -6.97
CA GLY A 254 -9.10 8.86 -5.89
C GLY A 254 -10.09 7.70 -5.85
N ARG A 255 -11.16 7.70 -6.65
CA ARG A 255 -12.14 6.60 -6.70
C ARG A 255 -11.56 5.38 -7.41
N LEU A 256 -11.89 4.18 -6.95
CA LEU A 256 -11.61 2.95 -7.71
C LEU A 256 -12.64 2.74 -8.85
N GLU A 257 -12.14 2.28 -9.99
CA GLU A 257 -12.92 1.85 -11.17
C GLU A 257 -12.49 0.41 -11.53
N THR A 258 -13.44 -0.53 -11.52
CA THR A 258 -13.22 -1.97 -11.68
C THR A 258 -13.88 -2.47 -12.96
N PHE A 259 -13.13 -3.26 -13.72
CA PHE A 259 -13.55 -3.84 -14.99
C PHE A 259 -13.50 -5.36 -14.93
N ALA A 260 -14.47 -6.03 -15.55
CA ALA A 260 -14.64 -7.48 -15.51
C ALA A 260 -15.07 -8.03 -16.88
N ALA A 261 -14.37 -9.03 -17.41
CA ALA A 261 -14.59 -9.55 -18.77
C ALA A 261 -15.42 -10.84 -18.81
N GLY A 262 -16.73 -10.68 -19.06
CA GLY A 262 -17.70 -11.75 -19.19
C GLY A 262 -17.77 -12.37 -20.59
N ALA A 263 -18.70 -13.30 -20.78
CA ALA A 263 -18.89 -14.04 -22.04
C ALA A 263 -19.48 -13.22 -23.20
N ASP A 264 -20.01 -12.04 -22.91
CA ASP A 264 -20.69 -11.14 -23.84
C ASP A 264 -20.00 -9.77 -24.02
N GLY A 265 -19.11 -9.38 -23.09
CA GLY A 265 -18.22 -8.23 -23.20
C GLY A 265 -17.55 -7.86 -21.87
N VAL A 266 -16.96 -6.67 -21.84
CA VAL A 266 -16.36 -6.04 -20.66
C VAL A 266 -17.41 -5.22 -19.92
N TYR A 267 -17.48 -5.42 -18.61
CA TYR A 267 -18.33 -4.67 -17.69
C TYR A 267 -17.47 -3.73 -16.83
N HIS A 268 -18.11 -2.69 -16.32
CA HIS A 268 -17.50 -1.64 -15.51
C HIS A 268 -18.40 -1.29 -14.31
N SER A 269 -17.81 -1.22 -13.12
CA SER A 269 -18.38 -0.60 -11.92
C SER A 269 -17.34 0.35 -11.30
N TRP A 270 -17.78 1.42 -10.65
CA TRP A 270 -16.91 2.42 -10.05
C TRP A 270 -17.45 2.87 -8.70
N GLN A 271 -16.57 3.24 -7.77
CA GLN A 271 -17.00 3.89 -6.53
C GLN A 271 -17.68 5.22 -6.88
N THR A 272 -18.84 5.53 -6.28
CA THR A 272 -19.60 6.77 -6.53
C THR A 272 -19.09 7.96 -5.71
N ALA A 273 -18.26 7.68 -4.72
CA ALA A 273 -17.49 8.64 -3.92
C ALA A 273 -16.17 7.97 -3.52
N VAL A 274 -15.14 8.75 -3.18
CA VAL A 274 -13.85 8.21 -2.72
C VAL A 274 -14.05 7.32 -1.50
N ASN A 275 -13.51 6.09 -1.54
CA ASN A 275 -13.67 5.06 -0.50
C ASN A 275 -15.14 4.72 -0.18
N GLY A 276 -16.04 4.95 -1.15
CA GLY A 276 -17.48 4.89 -0.98
C GLY A 276 -18.17 3.66 -1.60
N GLN A 277 -19.49 3.76 -1.74
CA GLN A 277 -20.32 2.72 -2.36
C GLN A 277 -20.02 2.57 -3.86
N TRP A 278 -20.22 1.36 -4.38
CA TRP A 278 -20.00 1.05 -5.80
C TRP A 278 -21.24 1.33 -6.67
N SER A 279 -21.02 1.68 -7.93
CA SER A 279 -22.09 1.81 -8.93
C SER A 279 -22.64 0.44 -9.35
N ALA A 280 -23.86 0.42 -9.89
CA ALA A 280 -24.35 -0.77 -10.57
C ALA A 280 -23.52 -1.03 -11.84
N TRP A 281 -23.23 -2.31 -12.11
CA TRP A 281 -22.46 -2.73 -13.29
C TRP A 281 -23.07 -2.23 -14.61
N ARG A 282 -22.22 -1.67 -15.47
CA ARG A 282 -22.54 -1.29 -16.86
C ARG A 282 -21.77 -2.18 -17.82
N LEU A 283 -22.44 -2.73 -18.85
CA LEU A 283 -21.79 -3.38 -19.99
C LEU A 283 -21.24 -2.30 -20.93
N GLU A 284 -19.93 -2.27 -21.14
CA GLU A 284 -19.23 -1.35 -22.06
C GLU A 284 -19.05 -1.96 -23.47
N GLY A 285 -19.41 -3.25 -23.65
CA GLY A 285 -19.20 -3.99 -24.90
C GLY A 285 -17.76 -4.49 -25.04
N GLY A 286 -17.15 -4.31 -26.21
CA GLY A 286 -15.76 -4.71 -26.45
C GLY A 286 -15.50 -6.22 -26.54
N PRO A 287 -14.23 -6.65 -26.48
CA PRO A 287 -13.83 -8.05 -26.61
C PRO A 287 -14.40 -8.95 -25.50
N ARG A 288 -14.84 -10.15 -25.89
CA ARG A 288 -15.47 -11.16 -25.01
C ARG A 288 -14.43 -12.05 -24.35
N ASN A 289 -14.68 -12.48 -23.11
CA ASN A 289 -13.78 -13.31 -22.31
C ASN A 289 -12.33 -12.77 -22.26
N ALA A 290 -12.17 -11.46 -22.39
CA ALA A 290 -10.87 -10.82 -22.54
C ALA A 290 -10.02 -10.95 -21.27
N GLN A 291 -8.71 -10.99 -21.48
CA GLN A 291 -7.73 -10.58 -20.48
C GLN A 291 -7.65 -9.05 -20.51
N LEU A 292 -7.70 -8.45 -19.33
CA LEU A 292 -7.70 -7.00 -19.15
C LEU A 292 -6.38 -6.53 -18.55
N GLY A 293 -5.95 -5.36 -18.97
CA GLY A 293 -4.92 -4.57 -18.29
C GLY A 293 -5.34 -3.10 -18.28
N ILE A 294 -4.94 -2.37 -17.25
CA ILE A 294 -5.32 -0.95 -17.08
C ILE A 294 -4.09 -0.14 -16.66
N ALA A 295 -3.99 1.10 -17.14
CA ALA A 295 -2.93 2.02 -16.73
C ALA A 295 -3.42 3.47 -16.67
N SER A 296 -2.70 4.31 -15.92
CA SER A 296 -2.96 5.74 -15.85
C SER A 296 -2.02 6.49 -16.80
N ASN A 297 -2.59 7.17 -17.80
CA ASN A 297 -1.89 8.15 -18.64
C ASN A 297 -1.26 9.24 -17.74
N ALA A 298 -0.17 9.87 -18.18
CA ALA A 298 0.53 10.88 -17.39
C ALA A 298 -0.38 12.04 -16.95
N ASP A 299 -1.36 12.41 -17.77
CA ASP A 299 -2.41 13.41 -17.47
C ASP A 299 -3.47 12.99 -16.43
N GLY A 300 -3.47 11.73 -15.99
CA GLY A 300 -4.41 11.18 -15.00
C GLY A 300 -5.62 10.44 -15.58
N ARG A 301 -5.76 10.32 -16.90
CA ARG A 301 -6.81 9.51 -17.53
C ARG A 301 -6.49 8.01 -17.42
N LEU A 302 -7.44 7.20 -16.98
CA LEU A 302 -7.33 5.74 -17.10
C LEU A 302 -7.49 5.28 -18.55
N GLU A 303 -6.77 4.22 -18.92
CA GLU A 303 -6.85 3.56 -20.22
C GLU A 303 -6.81 2.04 -20.03
N LEU A 304 -7.80 1.36 -20.62
CA LEU A 304 -8.12 -0.05 -20.45
C LEU A 304 -7.86 -0.79 -21.76
N PHE A 305 -7.20 -1.94 -21.64
CA PHE A 305 -6.73 -2.79 -22.72
C PHE A 305 -7.43 -4.14 -22.59
N ALA A 306 -8.11 -4.62 -23.65
CA ALA A 306 -8.86 -5.87 -23.64
C ALA A 306 -8.39 -6.79 -24.77
N LEU A 307 -7.74 -7.90 -24.38
CA LEU A 307 -7.19 -8.92 -25.28
C LEU A 307 -8.01 -10.20 -25.22
N SER A 308 -8.65 -10.58 -26.32
CA SER A 308 -9.25 -11.90 -26.52
C SER A 308 -8.37 -12.79 -27.41
N ASP A 309 -8.83 -14.02 -27.67
CA ASP A 309 -8.21 -14.97 -28.60
C ASP A 309 -8.06 -14.44 -30.04
N SER A 310 -8.96 -13.54 -30.45
CA SER A 310 -9.13 -13.08 -31.82
C SER A 310 -8.94 -11.58 -32.00
N THR A 311 -9.08 -10.77 -30.95
CA THR A 311 -9.14 -9.30 -31.04
C THR A 311 -8.42 -8.65 -29.87
N PHE A 312 -7.72 -7.54 -30.12
CA PHE A 312 -7.22 -6.68 -29.06
C PHE A 312 -7.74 -5.27 -29.33
N ASP A 313 -8.59 -4.75 -28.43
CA ASP A 313 -9.10 -3.37 -28.46
C ASP A 313 -8.75 -2.62 -27.17
N HIS A 314 -8.84 -1.29 -27.19
CA HIS A 314 -8.64 -0.44 -26.01
C HIS A 314 -9.67 0.70 -25.93
N MET A 315 -9.86 1.26 -24.73
CA MET A 315 -10.70 2.42 -24.46
C MET A 315 -10.07 3.28 -23.35
N TRP A 316 -10.36 4.58 -23.30
CA TRP A 316 -9.77 5.51 -22.33
C TRP A 316 -10.76 6.52 -21.79
N GLN A 317 -10.54 7.01 -20.57
CA GLN A 317 -11.19 8.21 -20.08
C GLN A 317 -10.81 9.40 -20.98
N THR A 318 -11.79 10.18 -21.43
CA THR A 318 -11.61 11.35 -22.31
C THR A 318 -11.15 12.62 -21.58
N ALA A 319 -11.32 12.63 -20.25
CA ALA A 319 -10.73 13.58 -19.30
C ALA A 319 -10.50 12.81 -17.97
N PRO A 320 -9.56 13.23 -17.09
CA PRO A 320 -9.26 12.49 -15.86
C PRO A 320 -10.52 12.29 -14.99
N SER A 321 -10.83 11.05 -14.63
CA SER A 321 -12.05 10.67 -13.90
C SER A 321 -13.38 11.02 -14.63
N GLY A 322 -13.32 11.21 -15.95
CA GLY A 322 -14.45 11.59 -16.80
C GLY A 322 -15.10 10.42 -17.55
N ASN A 323 -15.87 10.74 -18.59
CA ASN A 323 -16.47 9.75 -19.48
C ASN A 323 -15.40 8.96 -20.24
N TRP A 324 -15.69 7.69 -20.53
CA TRP A 324 -14.86 6.82 -21.35
C TRP A 324 -15.14 6.99 -22.86
N SER A 325 -14.15 6.67 -23.69
CA SER A 325 -14.24 6.61 -25.15
C SER A 325 -15.07 5.41 -25.62
N GLY A 326 -15.30 5.32 -26.93
CA GLY A 326 -15.61 4.03 -27.55
C GLY A 326 -14.36 3.13 -27.59
N TRP A 327 -14.56 1.85 -27.91
CA TRP A 327 -13.48 0.91 -28.21
C TRP A 327 -12.84 1.24 -29.55
N GLU A 328 -11.50 1.27 -29.59
CA GLU A 328 -10.71 1.33 -30.81
C GLU A 328 -9.83 0.08 -30.96
N ASN A 329 -9.53 -0.30 -32.20
CA ASN A 329 -8.73 -1.49 -32.44
C ASN A 329 -7.26 -1.27 -32.10
N PHE A 330 -6.75 -2.12 -31.21
CA PHE A 330 -5.41 -2.05 -30.68
C PHE A 330 -4.48 -3.13 -31.25
N GLY A 331 -5.02 -4.19 -31.87
CA GLY A 331 -4.26 -5.24 -32.53
C GLY A 331 -5.07 -6.49 -32.84
N GLY A 332 -4.35 -7.58 -33.16
CA GLY A 332 -4.91 -8.93 -33.23
C GLY A 332 -4.92 -9.62 -31.87
N GLY A 333 -5.65 -10.73 -31.77
CA GLY A 333 -5.78 -11.51 -30.53
C GLY A 333 -4.52 -12.21 -30.04
N GLY A 334 -4.63 -12.82 -28.85
CA GLY A 334 -3.52 -13.41 -28.11
C GLY A 334 -3.99 -14.20 -26.90
N TYR A 335 -3.17 -14.26 -25.85
CA TYR A 335 -3.41 -15.09 -24.67
C TYR A 335 -3.51 -14.29 -23.38
N ARG A 336 -2.47 -13.57 -22.94
CA ARG A 336 -2.49 -12.69 -21.74
C ARG A 336 -1.84 -11.34 -22.05
N VAL A 337 -2.25 -10.32 -21.30
CA VAL A 337 -1.79 -8.92 -21.40
C VAL A 337 -1.18 -8.48 -20.07
N ALA A 338 -0.19 -7.59 -20.12
CA ALA A 338 0.32 -6.85 -18.98
C ALA A 338 0.59 -5.39 -19.42
N VAL A 339 0.40 -4.41 -18.53
CA VAL A 339 0.51 -2.98 -18.87
C VAL A 339 1.30 -2.24 -17.81
N GLY A 340 2.36 -1.53 -18.21
CA GLY A 340 3.18 -0.73 -17.32
C GLY A 340 3.35 0.71 -17.78
N ASN A 341 3.88 1.55 -16.90
CA ASN A 341 4.29 2.91 -17.24
C ASN A 341 5.83 2.99 -17.31
N ASN A 342 6.35 3.54 -18.40
CA ASN A 342 7.72 4.04 -18.46
C ASN A 342 7.92 5.17 -17.44
N ALA A 343 9.16 5.42 -17.02
CA ALA A 343 9.48 6.47 -16.05
C ALA A 343 9.18 7.89 -16.55
N ASP A 344 9.09 8.10 -17.88
CA ASP A 344 8.61 9.34 -18.49
C ASP A 344 7.07 9.48 -18.50
N GLY A 345 6.33 8.46 -18.05
CA GLY A 345 4.87 8.42 -18.00
C GLY A 345 4.18 7.84 -19.24
N ARG A 346 4.90 7.44 -20.29
CA ARG A 346 4.33 6.73 -21.44
C ARG A 346 3.86 5.33 -21.04
N ILE A 347 2.65 4.96 -21.46
CA ILE A 347 2.16 3.59 -21.28
C ILE A 347 2.89 2.65 -22.25
N GLU A 348 3.24 1.46 -21.77
CA GLU A 348 3.78 0.35 -22.57
C GLU A 348 3.02 -0.95 -22.24
N VAL A 349 2.44 -1.54 -23.27
CA VAL A 349 1.55 -2.70 -23.22
C VAL A 349 2.32 -3.90 -23.76
N LEU A 350 2.23 -5.03 -23.07
CA LEU A 350 2.79 -6.30 -23.48
C LEU A 350 1.69 -7.34 -23.65
N ALA A 351 1.82 -8.18 -24.67
CA ALA A 351 0.87 -9.24 -24.95
C ALA A 351 1.60 -10.52 -25.39
N SER A 352 1.13 -11.66 -24.91
CA SER A 352 1.60 -12.98 -25.34
C SER A 352 0.62 -13.59 -26.35
N ASN A 353 1.13 -14.44 -27.23
CA ASN A 353 0.35 -15.31 -28.10
C ASN A 353 1.15 -16.59 -28.42
N SER A 354 0.65 -17.41 -29.35
CA SER A 354 1.27 -18.68 -29.75
C SER A 354 2.66 -18.57 -30.38
N SER A 355 3.11 -17.34 -30.72
CA SER A 355 4.40 -17.05 -31.35
C SER A 355 5.42 -16.43 -30.39
N GLY A 356 5.04 -16.08 -29.16
CA GLY A 356 5.93 -15.44 -28.18
C GLY A 356 5.28 -14.23 -27.49
N VAL A 357 6.12 -13.27 -27.10
CA VAL A 357 5.70 -12.02 -26.45
C VAL A 357 6.00 -10.82 -27.36
N PHE A 358 5.10 -9.85 -27.34
CA PHE A 358 5.11 -8.64 -28.14
C PHE A 358 4.84 -7.43 -27.24
N HIS A 359 5.29 -6.25 -27.65
CA HIS A 359 5.03 -5.00 -26.95
C HIS A 359 4.60 -3.88 -27.91
N ARG A 360 3.88 -2.89 -27.35
CA ARG A 360 3.42 -1.68 -28.03
C ARG A 360 3.39 -0.54 -27.03
N TRP A 361 3.97 0.61 -27.38
CA TRP A 361 4.15 1.75 -26.48
C TRP A 361 3.57 3.04 -27.05
N GLN A 362 3.20 3.97 -26.17
CA GLN A 362 2.96 5.35 -26.56
C GLN A 362 4.29 5.97 -27.03
N THR A 363 4.30 6.60 -28.19
CA THR A 363 5.49 7.24 -28.80
C THR A 363 5.82 8.61 -28.22
N ALA A 364 4.85 9.22 -27.53
CA ALA A 364 5.01 10.43 -26.73
C ALA A 364 4.08 10.33 -25.52
N VAL A 365 4.37 11.08 -24.45
CA VAL A 365 3.54 11.11 -23.23
C VAL A 365 2.12 11.58 -23.58
N ASN A 366 1.10 10.79 -23.20
CA ASN A 366 -0.31 11.00 -23.59
C ASN A 366 -0.54 11.04 -25.12
N GLY A 367 0.37 10.48 -25.90
CA GLY A 367 0.40 10.56 -27.36
C GLY A 367 -0.08 9.28 -28.06
N GLY A 368 0.11 9.24 -29.38
CA GLY A 368 -0.23 8.08 -30.20
C GLY A 368 0.71 6.90 -30.02
N TRP A 369 0.27 5.73 -30.50
CA TRP A 369 0.92 4.44 -30.31
C TRP A 369 1.89 4.06 -31.43
N GLY A 370 2.95 3.32 -31.07
CA GLY A 370 3.85 2.66 -32.02
C GLY A 370 3.19 1.50 -32.77
N ASN A 371 3.98 0.72 -33.49
CA ASN A 371 3.55 -0.58 -33.99
C ASN A 371 3.65 -1.64 -32.87
N TRP A 372 3.04 -2.80 -33.10
CA TRP A 372 3.41 -4.00 -32.34
C TRP A 372 4.78 -4.49 -32.80
N GLU A 373 5.70 -4.66 -31.85
CA GLU A 373 7.02 -5.26 -32.10
C GLU A 373 7.21 -6.49 -31.21
N GLY A 374 8.02 -7.46 -31.65
CA GLY A 374 8.33 -8.65 -30.87
C GLY A 374 9.46 -8.36 -29.89
N THR A 375 9.33 -8.78 -28.62
CA THR A 375 10.35 -8.56 -27.58
C THR A 375 11.51 -9.55 -27.71
N PHE A 376 12.17 -9.61 -28.87
CA PHE A 376 13.23 -10.58 -29.21
C PHE A 376 12.86 -12.06 -28.99
N GLY A 377 11.57 -12.38 -29.07
CA GLY A 377 11.01 -13.69 -28.72
C GLY A 377 10.32 -13.67 -27.35
N GLY A 378 10.46 -14.77 -26.61
CA GLY A 378 9.85 -14.98 -25.29
C GLY A 378 8.99 -16.25 -25.24
N PRO A 379 8.58 -16.74 -24.06
CA PRO A 379 7.74 -17.93 -23.96
C PRO A 379 6.38 -17.70 -24.61
N ALA A 380 6.00 -18.58 -25.56
CA ALA A 380 4.69 -18.53 -26.20
C ALA A 380 3.56 -18.89 -25.21
N ASN A 381 2.40 -18.27 -25.38
CA ASN A 381 1.24 -18.38 -24.49
C ASN A 381 1.61 -18.18 -23.00
N ALA A 382 2.50 -17.23 -22.71
CA ALA A 382 2.88 -16.90 -21.36
C ALA A 382 1.82 -16.08 -20.64
N ARG A 383 1.65 -16.33 -19.34
CA ARG A 383 1.06 -15.40 -18.38
C ARG A 383 2.11 -14.34 -18.06
N LEU A 384 1.70 -13.08 -17.98
CA LEU A 384 2.59 -11.93 -17.97
C LEU A 384 2.38 -11.12 -16.69
N ALA A 385 3.48 -10.82 -16.01
CA ALA A 385 3.54 -9.75 -15.02
C ALA A 385 4.59 -8.72 -15.46
N VAL A 386 4.38 -7.46 -15.10
CA VAL A 386 5.33 -6.36 -15.33
C VAL A 386 5.45 -5.55 -14.05
N GLU A 387 6.65 -5.07 -13.75
CA GLU A 387 6.92 -4.22 -12.60
C GLU A 387 8.03 -3.21 -12.91
N ASN A 388 8.02 -2.06 -12.24
CA ASN A 388 9.09 -1.07 -12.31
C ASN A 388 10.20 -1.38 -11.29
N ALA A 389 11.44 -1.49 -11.79
CA ALA A 389 12.62 -1.52 -10.95
C ALA A 389 12.80 -0.18 -10.18
N PRO A 390 13.61 -0.14 -9.09
CA PRO A 390 13.85 1.09 -8.31
C PRO A 390 14.29 2.32 -9.12
N ASP A 391 14.92 2.10 -10.27
CA ASP A 391 15.41 3.15 -11.18
C ASP A 391 14.38 3.59 -12.24
N GLY A 392 13.18 2.98 -12.23
CA GLY A 392 12.08 3.27 -13.15
C GLY A 392 12.05 2.41 -14.42
N ARG A 393 13.04 1.54 -14.67
CA ARG A 393 13.02 0.59 -15.80
C ARG A 393 11.91 -0.43 -15.65
N LEU A 394 11.23 -0.76 -16.74
CA LEU A 394 10.27 -1.89 -16.75
C LEU A 394 11.03 -3.23 -16.80
N GLU A 395 10.58 -4.17 -15.97
CA GLU A 395 10.99 -5.58 -15.99
C GLU A 395 9.75 -6.46 -16.12
N VAL A 396 9.84 -7.49 -16.97
CA VAL A 396 8.70 -8.28 -17.45
C VAL A 396 8.99 -9.76 -17.22
N PHE A 397 7.98 -10.44 -16.67
CA PHE A 397 8.03 -11.82 -16.22
C PHE A 397 7.02 -12.64 -17.03
N ALA A 398 7.49 -13.67 -17.75
CA ALA A 398 6.67 -14.48 -18.64
C ALA A 398 6.71 -15.96 -18.24
N LEU A 399 5.57 -16.46 -17.75
CA LEU A 399 5.38 -17.83 -17.28
C LEU A 399 4.46 -18.61 -18.23
N SER A 400 5.00 -19.60 -18.92
CA SER A 400 4.19 -20.65 -19.57
C SER A 400 4.11 -21.89 -18.67
N ASP A 401 3.30 -22.87 -19.07
CA ASP A 401 3.14 -24.14 -18.36
C ASP A 401 4.46 -24.95 -18.24
N SER A 402 5.48 -24.64 -19.06
CA SER A 402 6.79 -25.34 -19.06
C SER A 402 8.01 -24.46 -18.78
N THR A 403 7.91 -23.14 -18.99
CA THR A 403 9.07 -22.23 -19.02
C THR A 403 8.76 -20.93 -18.28
N PHE A 404 9.69 -20.45 -17.45
CA PHE A 404 9.64 -19.11 -16.90
C PHE A 404 10.88 -18.32 -17.33
N GLN A 405 10.67 -17.22 -18.05
CA GLN A 405 11.73 -16.27 -18.43
C GLN A 405 11.38 -14.85 -18.01
N HIS A 406 12.38 -13.97 -17.94
CA HIS A 406 12.21 -12.54 -17.75
C HIS A 406 13.13 -11.74 -18.69
N LEU A 407 12.78 -10.47 -18.93
CA LEU A 407 13.62 -9.47 -19.60
C LEU A 407 13.33 -8.08 -19.01
N TRP A 408 14.25 -7.14 -19.21
CA TRP A 408 14.17 -5.79 -18.66
C TRP A 408 14.59 -4.74 -19.69
N GLN A 409 14.11 -3.51 -19.53
CA GLN A 409 14.69 -2.36 -20.23
C GLN A 409 16.15 -2.19 -19.77
N THR A 410 17.09 -2.04 -20.70
CA THR A 410 18.54 -1.92 -20.42
C THR A 410 18.95 -0.52 -19.93
N ALA A 411 18.10 0.48 -20.15
CA ALA A 411 18.19 1.83 -19.63
C ALA A 411 16.76 2.36 -19.37
N VAL A 412 16.63 3.39 -18.54
CA VAL A 412 15.33 4.03 -18.27
C VAL A 412 14.73 4.55 -19.59
N ASN A 413 13.50 4.15 -19.90
CA ASN A 413 12.81 4.44 -21.17
C ASN A 413 13.56 3.91 -22.41
N GLY A 414 14.43 2.92 -22.25
CA GLY A 414 15.30 2.37 -23.29
C GLY A 414 14.84 1.03 -23.88
N GLY A 415 15.67 0.44 -24.74
CA GLY A 415 15.41 -0.86 -25.36
C GLY A 415 15.60 -2.04 -24.40
N TRP A 416 15.00 -3.18 -24.76
CA TRP A 416 14.94 -4.40 -23.95
C TRP A 416 16.23 -5.25 -24.01
N SER A 417 16.46 -6.05 -22.96
CA SER A 417 17.47 -7.11 -22.90
C SER A 417 17.04 -8.33 -23.75
N SER A 418 17.91 -9.33 -23.86
CA SER A 418 17.47 -10.70 -24.18
C SER A 418 16.67 -11.29 -23.03
N TRP A 419 15.81 -12.25 -23.33
CA TRP A 419 15.18 -13.10 -22.31
C TRP A 419 16.20 -13.97 -21.60
N GLU A 420 16.09 -14.05 -20.28
CA GLU A 420 16.89 -14.93 -19.44
C GLU A 420 16.03 -15.95 -18.69
N ASN A 421 16.62 -17.10 -18.37
CA ASN A 421 15.92 -18.18 -17.68
C ASN A 421 15.65 -17.82 -16.21
N PHE A 422 14.38 -17.65 -15.87
CA PHE A 422 13.95 -17.24 -14.55
C PHE A 422 13.46 -18.41 -13.67
N GLY A 423 13.03 -19.53 -14.27
CA GLY A 423 12.57 -20.72 -13.55
C GLY A 423 11.93 -21.78 -14.44
N GLY A 424 11.35 -22.81 -13.81
CA GLY A 424 10.46 -23.76 -14.48
C GLY A 424 9.05 -23.17 -14.66
N GLY A 425 8.24 -23.79 -15.53
CA GLY A 425 6.85 -23.40 -15.77
C GLY A 425 5.91 -23.58 -14.56
N GLY A 426 4.71 -23.03 -14.68
CA GLY A 426 3.73 -22.94 -13.58
C GLY A 426 2.33 -22.56 -14.05
N HIS A 427 1.45 -22.27 -13.09
CA HIS A 427 0.05 -21.96 -13.34
C HIS A 427 -0.21 -20.46 -13.48
N ASP A 428 0.36 -19.59 -12.66
CA ASP A 428 0.18 -18.13 -12.80
C ASP A 428 1.33 -17.33 -12.17
N VAL A 429 1.47 -16.06 -12.55
CA VAL A 429 2.55 -15.14 -12.12
C VAL A 429 2.01 -13.76 -11.77
N THR A 430 2.46 -13.22 -10.64
CA THR A 430 2.24 -11.82 -10.26
C THR A 430 3.53 -11.22 -9.71
N ALA A 431 3.67 -9.90 -9.80
CA ALA A 431 4.85 -9.17 -9.34
C ALA A 431 4.44 -7.95 -8.53
N GLY A 432 5.28 -7.60 -7.56
CA GLY A 432 5.15 -6.41 -6.74
C GLY A 432 6.52 -5.91 -6.30
N PHE A 433 6.53 -4.85 -5.50
CA PHE A 433 7.75 -4.24 -4.96
C PHE A 433 7.73 -4.16 -3.43
N ASN A 434 8.89 -4.37 -2.82
CA ASN A 434 9.11 -4.23 -1.39
C ASN A 434 9.15 -2.76 -0.95
N GLN A 435 9.12 -2.49 0.36
CA GLN A 435 9.25 -1.12 0.88
C GLN A 435 10.64 -0.52 0.58
N ASP A 436 11.65 -1.35 0.41
CA ASP A 436 12.99 -0.95 -0.06
C ASP A 436 13.10 -0.81 -1.61
N GLY A 437 11.98 -0.95 -2.32
CA GLY A 437 11.88 -0.81 -3.78
C GLY A 437 12.22 -2.06 -4.59
N ARG A 438 12.78 -3.12 -3.98
CA ARG A 438 13.18 -4.33 -4.70
C ARG A 438 11.96 -5.08 -5.25
N ILE A 439 12.04 -5.52 -6.51
CA ILE A 439 10.99 -6.36 -7.11
C ILE A 439 10.96 -7.73 -6.40
N GLU A 440 9.75 -8.24 -6.18
CA GLU A 440 9.46 -9.58 -5.71
C GLU A 440 8.34 -10.19 -6.56
N VAL A 441 8.58 -11.40 -7.04
CA VAL A 441 7.76 -12.10 -8.03
C VAL A 441 7.24 -13.38 -7.40
N PHE A 442 5.95 -13.65 -7.59
CA PHE A 442 5.27 -14.84 -7.10
C PHE A 442 4.82 -15.67 -8.30
N ALA A 443 4.95 -16.98 -8.19
CA ALA A 443 4.41 -17.91 -9.17
C ALA A 443 3.73 -19.09 -8.48
N SER A 444 2.57 -19.48 -9.00
CA SER A 444 1.84 -20.66 -8.54
C SER A 444 2.14 -21.87 -9.44
N GLY A 445 1.87 -23.06 -8.94
CA GLY A 445 1.93 -24.29 -9.72
C GLY A 445 1.40 -25.49 -8.94
N PRO A 446 1.68 -26.72 -9.40
CA PRO A 446 1.13 -27.94 -8.79
C PRO A 446 1.52 -28.17 -7.33
N ASN A 447 2.57 -27.49 -6.85
CA ASN A 447 3.14 -27.65 -5.50
C ASN A 447 2.86 -26.43 -4.58
N GLY A 448 1.92 -25.55 -4.94
CA GLY A 448 1.62 -24.32 -4.20
C GLY A 448 2.19 -23.06 -4.86
N VAL A 449 2.42 -22.03 -4.05
CA VAL A 449 2.96 -20.72 -4.40
C VAL A 449 4.42 -20.63 -3.97
N PHE A 450 5.23 -20.06 -4.86
CA PHE A 450 6.65 -19.79 -4.68
C PHE A 450 6.92 -18.32 -4.94
N HIS A 451 7.97 -17.77 -4.33
CA HIS A 451 8.40 -16.40 -4.54
C HIS A 451 9.92 -16.29 -4.77
N ARG A 452 10.31 -15.19 -5.43
CA ARG A 452 11.70 -14.84 -5.73
C ARG A 452 11.85 -13.32 -5.69
N TRP A 453 12.90 -12.82 -5.06
CA TRP A 453 13.10 -11.37 -4.87
C TRP A 453 14.48 -10.91 -5.36
N GLN A 454 14.57 -9.66 -5.80
CA GLN A 454 15.86 -9.04 -6.12
C GLN A 454 16.72 -8.98 -4.84
N THR A 455 17.99 -9.36 -4.94
CA THR A 455 19.03 -9.21 -3.91
C THR A 455 19.98 -8.05 -4.22
N SER A 456 19.99 -7.59 -5.48
CA SER A 456 20.57 -6.33 -5.95
C SER A 456 19.85 -5.91 -7.25
N PRO A 457 20.14 -4.74 -7.85
CA PRO A 457 19.52 -4.32 -9.12
C PRO A 457 19.77 -5.26 -10.32
N THR A 458 20.64 -6.27 -10.18
CA THR A 458 20.99 -7.25 -11.23
C THR A 458 21.07 -8.69 -10.73
N SER A 459 20.62 -8.98 -9.50
CA SER A 459 20.68 -10.34 -8.93
C SER A 459 19.42 -10.68 -8.15
N TRP A 460 19.11 -11.97 -8.08
CA TRP A 460 17.89 -12.50 -7.49
C TRP A 460 18.21 -13.58 -6.45
N SER A 461 17.29 -13.83 -5.52
CA SER A 461 17.30 -14.99 -4.62
C SER A 461 17.16 -16.31 -5.40
N ASP A 462 17.18 -17.45 -4.71
CA ASP A 462 16.56 -18.66 -5.25
C ASP A 462 15.03 -18.59 -5.11
N TRP A 463 14.31 -19.42 -5.88
CA TRP A 463 12.88 -19.64 -5.67
C TRP A 463 12.64 -20.33 -4.33
N THR A 464 11.85 -19.70 -3.47
CA THR A 464 11.47 -20.22 -2.15
C THR A 464 9.98 -20.51 -2.14
N GLY A 465 9.54 -21.60 -1.50
CA GLY A 465 8.10 -21.88 -1.35
C GLY A 465 7.50 -21.04 -0.23
N THR A 466 6.37 -20.38 -0.47
CA THR A 466 5.58 -19.71 0.58
C THR A 466 4.44 -20.58 1.10
N GLY A 467 4.11 -21.69 0.43
CA GLY A 467 2.99 -22.57 0.77
C GLY A 467 1.78 -22.27 -0.12
N GLY A 468 0.59 -22.15 0.46
CA GLY A 468 -0.60 -21.70 -0.25
C GLY A 468 -1.24 -22.71 -1.21
N PRO A 469 -2.41 -22.37 -1.78
CA PRO A 469 -3.15 -23.26 -2.67
C PRO A 469 -2.45 -23.46 -4.02
N ALA A 470 -2.31 -24.72 -4.44
CA ALA A 470 -1.75 -25.09 -5.74
C ALA A 470 -2.64 -24.67 -6.91
N ASN A 471 -2.02 -24.41 -8.07
CA ASN A 471 -2.66 -24.02 -9.33
C ASN A 471 -3.71 -22.91 -9.16
N SER A 472 -3.26 -21.79 -8.59
CA SER A 472 -4.11 -20.63 -8.31
C SER A 472 -3.77 -19.47 -9.24
N GLU A 473 -4.76 -18.67 -9.63
CA GLU A 473 -4.50 -17.31 -10.13
C GLU A 473 -4.05 -16.43 -8.95
N LEU A 474 -3.13 -15.50 -9.19
CA LEU A 474 -2.45 -14.73 -8.15
C LEU A 474 -2.60 -13.22 -8.35
N VAL A 475 -2.69 -12.49 -7.25
CA VAL A 475 -2.49 -11.03 -7.27
C VAL A 475 -1.75 -10.57 -6.02
N THR A 476 -0.81 -9.63 -6.18
CA THR A 476 -0.21 -8.90 -5.07
C THR A 476 -0.78 -7.51 -4.92
N SER A 477 -0.89 -7.06 -3.67
CA SER A 477 -1.09 -5.66 -3.32
C SER A 477 -0.23 -5.31 -2.10
N ARG A 478 -0.23 -4.05 -1.68
CA ARG A 478 0.59 -3.56 -0.57
C ARG A 478 -0.28 -2.87 0.46
N SER A 479 -0.06 -3.18 1.73
CA SER A 479 -0.65 -2.45 2.86
C SER A 479 -0.04 -1.05 2.96
N VAL A 480 -0.73 -0.13 3.63
CA VAL A 480 -0.29 1.28 3.83
C VAL A 480 1.10 1.39 4.46
N ASP A 481 1.48 0.45 5.32
CA ASP A 481 2.78 0.37 5.99
C ASP A 481 3.91 -0.17 5.08
N GLY A 482 3.56 -0.62 3.87
CA GLY A 482 4.48 -1.07 2.83
C GLY A 482 4.76 -2.57 2.77
N ARG A 483 4.07 -3.39 3.59
CA ARG A 483 4.12 -4.86 3.50
C ARG A 483 3.50 -5.33 2.19
N VAL A 484 4.14 -6.30 1.54
CA VAL A 484 3.57 -7.03 0.41
C VAL A 484 2.59 -8.08 0.93
N GLU A 485 1.44 -8.20 0.29
CA GLU A 485 0.42 -9.21 0.55
C GLU A 485 0.04 -9.90 -0.77
N VAL A 486 0.06 -11.22 -0.77
CA VAL A 486 -0.26 -12.07 -1.93
C VAL A 486 -1.57 -12.80 -1.67
N PHE A 487 -2.48 -12.70 -2.64
CA PHE A 487 -3.77 -13.37 -2.65
C PHE A 487 -3.75 -14.44 -3.76
N ALA A 488 -4.36 -15.58 -3.49
CA ALA A 488 -4.43 -16.71 -4.40
C ALA A 488 -5.86 -17.25 -4.45
N ILE A 489 -6.39 -17.50 -5.65
CA ILE A 489 -7.69 -18.15 -5.84
C ILE A 489 -7.56 -19.35 -6.78
N ASN A 490 -8.28 -20.43 -6.46
CA ASN A 490 -8.57 -21.50 -7.41
C ASN A 490 -10.03 -21.93 -7.26
N SER A 491 -10.45 -22.95 -8.03
CA SER A 491 -11.84 -23.44 -8.03
C SER A 491 -12.38 -23.96 -6.68
N SER A 492 -11.53 -24.08 -5.66
CA SER A 492 -11.90 -24.62 -4.33
C SER A 492 -11.78 -23.62 -3.17
N THR A 493 -10.83 -22.68 -3.22
CA THR A 493 -10.54 -21.76 -2.12
C THR A 493 -9.97 -20.43 -2.63
N ALA A 494 -10.20 -19.37 -1.86
CA ALA A 494 -9.38 -18.17 -1.87
C ALA A 494 -8.55 -18.15 -0.58
N SER A 495 -7.28 -17.78 -0.67
CA SER A 495 -6.34 -17.70 0.45
C SER A 495 -5.40 -16.51 0.29
N HIS A 496 -4.77 -16.08 1.38
CA HIS A 496 -3.79 -14.99 1.35
C HIS A 496 -2.66 -15.21 2.35
N ALA A 497 -1.53 -14.54 2.11
CA ALA A 497 -0.41 -14.45 3.02
C ALA A 497 0.27 -13.07 2.88
N TRP A 498 0.76 -12.52 3.98
CA TRP A 498 1.37 -11.18 4.04
C TRP A 498 2.75 -11.21 4.68
N GLN A 499 3.64 -10.29 4.30
CA GLN A 499 4.88 -10.07 5.05
C GLN A 499 4.54 -9.69 6.49
N THR A 500 5.15 -10.36 7.49
CA THR A 500 4.87 -10.11 8.93
C THR A 500 5.23 -8.69 9.41
N ARG A 501 6.19 -8.07 8.72
CA ARG A 501 6.54 -6.64 8.72
C ARG A 501 7.21 -6.34 7.37
N PRO A 502 7.42 -5.09 6.95
CA PRO A 502 8.08 -4.81 5.67
C PRO A 502 9.42 -5.54 5.51
N ASN A 503 9.62 -6.13 4.34
CA ASN A 503 10.82 -6.86 3.92
C ASN A 503 11.16 -8.05 4.87
N ALA A 504 10.14 -8.71 5.42
CA ALA A 504 10.29 -9.91 6.27
C ALA A 504 9.65 -11.16 5.64
N ALA A 505 9.79 -12.29 6.34
CA ALA A 505 9.09 -13.53 6.00
C ALA A 505 7.56 -13.35 6.04
N TYR A 506 6.89 -14.11 5.18
CA TYR A 506 5.43 -14.19 5.12
C TYR A 506 4.87 -14.91 6.35
N ALA A 507 3.66 -14.53 6.72
CA ALA A 507 2.81 -15.31 7.62
C ALA A 507 2.41 -16.65 6.95
N ASP A 508 1.91 -17.59 7.74
CA ASP A 508 1.24 -18.78 7.21
C ASP A 508 0.02 -18.37 6.37
N TRP A 509 -0.34 -19.17 5.37
CA TRP A 509 -1.49 -18.90 4.51
C TRP A 509 -2.80 -19.10 5.25
N GLU A 510 -3.67 -18.08 5.23
CA GLU A 510 -5.00 -18.14 5.82
C GLU A 510 -6.09 -18.34 4.76
N THR A 511 -7.20 -18.98 5.14
CA THR A 511 -8.37 -19.10 4.27
C THR A 511 -9.08 -17.76 4.20
N PHE A 512 -9.12 -17.19 3.00
CA PHE A 512 -9.64 -15.84 2.77
C PHE A 512 -11.08 -15.85 2.23
N GLY A 513 -11.50 -16.93 1.57
CA GLY A 513 -12.84 -17.10 1.02
C GLY A 513 -13.06 -18.44 0.31
N GLY A 514 -14.22 -18.59 -0.33
CA GLY A 514 -14.51 -19.73 -1.21
C GLY A 514 -13.73 -19.66 -2.54
N GLY A 515 -13.79 -20.74 -3.31
CA GLY A 515 -13.15 -20.81 -4.63
C GLY A 515 -13.81 -19.93 -5.70
N GLY A 516 -13.07 -19.70 -6.78
CA GLY A 516 -13.46 -18.87 -7.91
C GLY A 516 -12.60 -19.14 -9.15
N SER A 517 -12.70 -18.25 -10.13
CA SER A 517 -12.00 -18.34 -11.42
C SER A 517 -10.75 -17.45 -11.48
N GLU A 518 -10.88 -16.18 -11.10
CA GLU A 518 -9.84 -15.13 -11.21
C GLU A 518 -9.90 -14.16 -10.02
N ILE A 519 -8.77 -13.56 -9.66
CA ILE A 519 -8.64 -12.62 -8.54
C ILE A 519 -7.90 -11.35 -8.97
N GLY A 520 -8.35 -10.19 -8.48
CA GLY A 520 -7.70 -8.90 -8.67
C GLY A 520 -7.67 -8.12 -7.36
N ALA A 521 -6.79 -7.12 -7.27
CA ALA A 521 -6.69 -6.25 -6.10
C ALA A 521 -6.38 -4.82 -6.51
N GLY A 522 -6.81 -3.86 -5.70
CA GLY A 522 -6.49 -2.44 -5.83
C GLY A 522 -6.46 -1.75 -4.47
N ASN A 523 -5.84 -0.58 -4.40
CA ASN A 523 -5.78 0.22 -3.19
C ASN A 523 -6.73 1.43 -3.29
N ASN A 524 -7.60 1.57 -2.30
CA ASN A 524 -8.45 2.74 -2.09
C ASN A 524 -7.61 4.03 -1.95
N ALA A 525 -8.24 5.21 -1.91
CA ALA A 525 -7.50 6.48 -1.74
C ALA A 525 -6.88 6.63 -0.35
N ASP A 526 -7.46 5.97 0.66
CA ASP A 526 -6.87 5.80 2.00
C ASP A 526 -5.71 4.79 2.01
N GLY A 527 -5.57 4.00 0.93
CA GLY A 527 -4.53 2.99 0.77
C GLY A 527 -4.92 1.58 1.24
N ARG A 528 -6.12 1.39 1.82
CA ARG A 528 -6.64 0.07 2.18
C ARG A 528 -6.78 -0.82 0.95
N ILE A 529 -6.36 -2.07 1.08
CA ILE A 529 -6.50 -3.07 0.00
C ILE A 529 -7.98 -3.45 -0.15
N GLU A 530 -8.45 -3.51 -1.39
CA GLU A 530 -9.73 -4.08 -1.79
C GLU A 530 -9.49 -5.15 -2.86
N VAL A 531 -10.00 -6.34 -2.60
CA VAL A 531 -9.78 -7.56 -3.39
C VAL A 531 -11.08 -7.95 -4.06
N PHE A 532 -10.99 -8.35 -5.33
CA PHE A 532 -12.09 -8.68 -6.21
C PHE A 532 -11.96 -10.15 -6.62
N GLY A 533 -12.92 -10.99 -6.24
CA GLY A 533 -12.94 -12.42 -6.51
C GLY A 533 -14.05 -12.77 -7.49
N THR A 534 -13.73 -13.50 -8.55
CA THR A 534 -14.68 -13.79 -9.63
C THR A 534 -15.07 -15.26 -9.69
N SER A 535 -16.21 -15.54 -10.31
CA SER A 535 -16.76 -16.88 -10.46
C SER A 535 -17.76 -16.91 -11.62
N ASN A 536 -18.20 -18.12 -12.00
CA ASN A 536 -19.22 -18.30 -13.03
C ASN A 536 -20.58 -17.65 -12.72
N VAL A 537 -20.83 -17.26 -11.45
CA VAL A 537 -22.05 -16.57 -11.01
C VAL A 537 -21.88 -15.05 -10.84
N GLY A 538 -20.66 -14.52 -10.85
CA GLY A 538 -20.43 -13.08 -10.72
C GLY A 538 -19.12 -12.67 -10.04
N VAL A 539 -19.05 -11.39 -9.67
CA VAL A 539 -17.90 -10.71 -9.03
C VAL A 539 -18.24 -10.30 -7.60
N HIS A 540 -17.46 -10.80 -6.65
CA HIS A 540 -17.48 -10.42 -5.24
C HIS A 540 -16.31 -9.47 -4.92
N HIS A 541 -16.42 -8.73 -3.82
CA HIS A 541 -15.32 -7.96 -3.25
C HIS A 541 -15.23 -8.08 -1.72
N LYS A 542 -14.04 -7.76 -1.20
CA LYS A 542 -13.69 -7.75 0.23
C LYS A 542 -12.60 -6.72 0.46
N TRP A 543 -12.72 -5.87 1.48
CA TRP A 543 -11.78 -4.77 1.74
C TRP A 543 -11.22 -4.82 3.16
N GLN A 544 -10.00 -4.29 3.33
CA GLN A 544 -9.40 -4.11 4.65
C GLN A 544 -10.25 -3.14 5.48
N THR A 545 -10.56 -3.51 6.71
CA THR A 545 -11.22 -2.69 7.74
C THR A 545 -10.26 -2.31 8.87
N GLY A 546 -9.00 -2.74 8.76
CA GLY A 546 -7.89 -2.51 9.67
C GLY A 546 -6.67 -3.30 9.20
N PHE A 547 -5.56 -3.23 9.94
CA PHE A 547 -4.23 -3.73 9.52
C PHE A 547 -4.17 -5.22 9.10
N ALA A 548 -5.01 -6.07 9.69
CA ALA A 548 -5.15 -7.49 9.39
C ALA A 548 -6.62 -7.95 9.43
N THR A 549 -7.56 -7.00 9.49
CA THR A 549 -9.00 -7.27 9.57
C THR A 549 -9.67 -6.86 8.27
N TRP A 550 -10.67 -7.62 7.86
CA TRP A 550 -11.33 -7.47 6.57
C TRP A 550 -12.85 -7.43 6.75
N SER A 551 -13.55 -6.85 5.78
CA SER A 551 -15.00 -7.02 5.63
C SER A 551 -15.35 -8.50 5.41
N GLU A 552 -16.62 -8.85 5.41
CA GLU A 552 -17.05 -10.09 4.74
C GLU A 552 -16.92 -9.95 3.22
N TRP A 553 -16.98 -11.08 2.50
CA TRP A 553 -17.19 -11.06 1.05
C TRP A 553 -18.64 -10.67 0.76
N ASP A 554 -18.83 -9.70 -0.13
CA ASP A 554 -20.14 -9.33 -0.66
C ASP A 554 -20.09 -9.19 -2.19
N TRP A 555 -21.23 -9.06 -2.84
CA TRP A 555 -21.34 -8.75 -4.25
C TRP A 555 -20.91 -7.31 -4.54
N LEU A 556 -20.19 -7.06 -5.64
CA LEU A 556 -19.82 -5.70 -6.04
C LEU A 556 -21.03 -4.94 -6.62
N ASN A 557 -21.96 -4.51 -5.75
CA ASN A 557 -23.26 -3.95 -6.07
C ASN A 557 -24.06 -4.79 -7.09
N GLY A 558 -24.50 -5.96 -6.63
CA GLY A 558 -25.12 -6.98 -7.48
C GLY A 558 -24.08 -7.89 -8.15
N THR A 559 -24.54 -8.94 -8.84
CA THR A 559 -23.67 -10.04 -9.26
C THR A 559 -22.60 -9.64 -10.28
N GLY A 560 -22.86 -8.64 -11.13
CA GLY A 560 -22.01 -8.35 -12.28
C GLY A 560 -21.96 -9.52 -13.28
N PRO A 561 -20.92 -9.59 -14.14
CA PRO A 561 -20.76 -10.67 -15.11
C PRO A 561 -20.24 -11.95 -14.47
N GLY A 562 -20.80 -13.09 -14.91
CA GLY A 562 -20.19 -14.40 -14.66
C GLY A 562 -18.90 -14.59 -15.47
N ILE A 563 -17.85 -15.07 -14.79
CA ILE A 563 -16.52 -15.31 -15.34
C ILE A 563 -16.24 -16.81 -15.19
N ALA A 564 -16.12 -17.49 -16.33
CA ALA A 564 -15.88 -18.95 -16.39
C ALA A 564 -14.41 -19.30 -16.13
#